data_AF-A0A2T4V9W0-F1
#
_entry.id   AF-A0A2T4V9W0-F1
#
_cell.length_a   1.000
_cell.length_b   1.000
_cell.length_c   1.000
_cell.angle_alpha   90.00
_cell.angle_beta   90.00
_cell.angle_gamma   90.00
#
_symmetry.space_group_name_H-M   'P 1'
#
loop_
_entity.id
_entity.type
_entity.pdbx_description
1 polymer ?
#
loop_
_entity_poly.entity_id
_entity_poly.type
_entity_poly.pdbx_seq_one_letter_code
_entity_poly.pdbx_strand_id
1 'polypeptide(L)'
;MHESATPQSGLSPNEPEVPSLSEEARVPCERCGTFLLGAPRKIGPRRVCKACARLLRDEIALYPTGYIYVWGILINVTFAGIFAAINWKRLGNRTRMWNAVIVAVCGVVWTLIAINLPNIACAGFIINLIGTRIAAQTLDEEYERHKKEGGARASLLWPVIISLGAMMLLVVAIFAIAALTPGGLLPEID
;
A
#
# COMPACT_ATOMS: atom_id res chain seq x y z
N MET A 1 -21.00 93.53 10.99
CA MET A 1 -20.17 92.34 11.28
C MET A 1 -21.13 91.26 11.72
N HIS A 2 -21.53 90.37 10.81
CA HIS A 2 -22.41 89.23 11.09
C HIS A 2 -21.66 87.97 10.66
N GLU A 3 -21.15 87.23 11.63
CA GLU A 3 -20.60 85.89 11.42
C GLU A 3 -21.75 84.89 11.39
N SER A 4 -21.91 84.24 10.25
CA SER A 4 -22.85 83.15 10.02
C SER A 4 -22.19 81.83 10.44
N ALA A 5 -22.68 81.23 11.52
CA ALA A 5 -22.28 79.88 11.93
C ALA A 5 -23.17 78.83 11.22
N THR A 6 -22.55 77.95 10.44
CA THR A 6 -23.17 76.75 9.86
C THR A 6 -22.85 75.52 10.73
N PRO A 7 -23.78 74.55 10.85
CA PRO A 7 -23.65 73.41 11.77
C PRO A 7 -22.80 72.29 11.16
N GLN A 8 -21.90 71.71 11.96
CA GLN A 8 -21.19 70.48 11.61
C GLN A 8 -22.16 69.29 11.71
N SER A 9 -22.46 68.70 10.55
CA SER A 9 -23.30 67.51 10.40
C SER A 9 -22.49 66.24 10.63
N GLY A 10 -23.05 65.35 11.46
CA GLY A 10 -23.11 63.92 11.16
C GLY A 10 -21.87 63.10 11.53
N LEU A 11 -21.93 62.48 12.71
CA LEU A 11 -21.24 61.23 12.99
C LEU A 11 -21.52 60.25 11.83
N SER A 12 -20.45 59.80 11.17
CA SER A 12 -20.50 58.60 10.34
C SER A 12 -20.70 57.39 11.27
N PRO A 13 -21.67 56.51 11.02
CA PRO A 13 -21.81 55.30 11.80
C PRO A 13 -20.57 54.43 11.59
N ASN A 14 -20.02 53.93 12.69
CA ASN A 14 -19.11 52.80 12.67
C ASN A 14 -19.86 51.63 12.02
N GLU A 15 -19.69 51.45 10.70
CA GLU A 15 -19.95 50.17 10.08
C GLU A 15 -19.03 49.15 10.76
N PRO A 16 -19.56 48.07 11.34
CA PRO A 16 -18.72 46.99 11.81
C PRO A 16 -17.93 46.48 10.61
N GLU A 17 -16.61 46.62 10.64
CA GLU A 17 -15.71 45.91 9.76
C GLU A 17 -16.08 44.43 9.87
N VAL A 18 -16.84 43.93 8.89
CA VAL A 18 -16.99 42.50 8.67
C VAL A 18 -15.56 42.04 8.42
N PRO A 19 -14.96 41.24 9.33
CA PRO A 19 -13.59 40.79 9.12
C PRO A 19 -13.60 40.15 7.74
N SER A 20 -12.85 40.77 6.82
CA SER A 20 -12.66 40.26 5.48
C SER A 20 -12.21 38.82 5.69
N LEU A 21 -13.12 37.89 5.37
CA LEU A 21 -12.83 36.46 5.34
C LEU A 21 -11.61 36.37 4.45
N SER A 22 -10.46 36.29 5.09
CA SER A 22 -9.18 36.27 4.44
C SER A 22 -9.29 35.23 3.35
N GLU A 23 -8.70 35.52 2.20
CA GLU A 23 -8.39 34.52 1.20
C GLU A 23 -7.39 33.52 1.79
N GLU A 24 -7.76 32.82 2.86
CA GLU A 24 -7.31 31.49 3.16
C GLU A 24 -7.65 30.67 1.93
N ALA A 25 -6.67 30.66 1.02
CA ALA A 25 -6.74 30.13 -0.32
C ALA A 25 -7.59 28.87 -0.32
N ARG A 26 -8.76 28.95 -0.96
CA ARG A 26 -9.66 27.82 -1.14
C ARG A 26 -8.97 26.83 -2.07
N VAL A 27 -8.05 26.03 -1.52
CA VAL A 27 -7.37 24.99 -2.27
C VAL A 27 -8.40 23.90 -2.55
N PRO A 28 -8.69 23.57 -3.82
CA PRO A 28 -9.60 22.48 -4.13
C PRO A 28 -8.97 21.15 -3.72
N CYS A 29 -9.78 20.24 -3.17
CA CYS A 29 -9.34 18.89 -2.91
C CYS A 29 -8.97 18.19 -4.23
N GLU A 30 -7.75 17.67 -4.33
CA GLU A 30 -7.26 17.00 -5.55
C GLU A 30 -8.00 15.70 -5.92
N ARG A 31 -8.87 15.20 -5.02
CA ARG A 31 -9.65 13.98 -5.24
C ARG A 31 -11.09 14.27 -5.66
N CYS A 32 -11.81 15.10 -4.91
CA CYS A 32 -13.23 15.35 -5.13
C CYS A 32 -13.55 16.76 -5.63
N GLY A 33 -12.54 17.63 -5.81
CA GLY A 33 -12.72 19.01 -6.27
C GLY A 33 -13.35 19.96 -5.27
N THR A 34 -13.78 19.49 -4.09
CA THR A 34 -14.40 20.36 -3.08
C THR A 34 -13.39 21.33 -2.49
N PHE A 35 -13.77 22.61 -2.38
CA PHE A 35 -12.97 23.63 -1.73
C PHE A 35 -12.79 23.34 -0.23
N LEU A 36 -11.56 23.47 0.23
CA LEU A 36 -11.19 23.23 1.63
C LEU A 36 -11.38 24.51 2.44
N LEU A 37 -12.19 24.43 3.49
CA LEU A 37 -12.25 25.45 4.54
C LEU A 37 -11.18 25.06 5.58
N GLY A 38 -10.05 25.76 5.57
CA GLY A 38 -8.90 25.52 6.47
C GLY A 38 -7.72 24.75 5.84
N ALA A 39 -6.73 24.41 6.66
CA ALA A 39 -5.48 23.81 6.20
C ALA A 39 -5.69 22.42 5.55
N PRO A 40 -5.26 22.19 4.29
CA PRO A 40 -5.41 20.91 3.61
C PRO A 40 -4.63 19.79 4.32
N ARG A 41 -5.20 18.58 4.39
CA ARG A 41 -4.43 17.40 4.81
C ARG A 41 -3.59 16.92 3.64
N LYS A 42 -2.30 16.75 3.88
CA LYS A 42 -1.36 16.19 2.91
C LYS A 42 -1.23 14.69 3.13
N ILE A 43 -1.41 13.88 2.09
CA ILE A 43 -1.15 12.43 2.10
C ILE A 43 -0.28 12.13 0.89
N GLY A 44 0.99 11.80 1.13
CA GLY A 44 2.00 11.76 0.08
C GLY A 44 2.10 13.12 -0.64
N PRO A 45 2.05 13.17 -1.98
CA PRO A 45 2.08 14.44 -2.72
C PRO A 45 0.74 15.18 -2.73
N ARG A 46 -0.38 14.55 -2.34
CA ARG A 46 -1.74 15.06 -2.60
C ARG A 46 -2.33 15.85 -1.44
N ARG A 47 -3.04 16.95 -1.76
CA ARG A 47 -3.83 17.74 -0.80
C ARG A 47 -5.30 17.35 -0.85
N VAL A 48 -5.84 16.82 0.25
CA VAL A 48 -7.20 16.26 0.28
C VAL A 48 -8.02 16.75 1.48
N CYS A 49 -9.35 16.74 1.31
CA CYS A 49 -10.28 17.04 2.39
C CYS A 49 -10.26 15.95 3.46
N LYS A 50 -10.79 16.22 4.66
CA LYS A 50 -10.79 15.26 5.78
C LYS A 50 -11.49 13.93 5.42
N ALA A 51 -12.56 13.97 4.64
CA ALA A 51 -13.27 12.77 4.19
C ALA A 51 -12.45 11.97 3.16
N CYS A 52 -11.94 12.63 2.12
CA CYS A 52 -11.07 12.02 1.12
C CYS A 52 -9.75 11.53 1.72
N ALA A 53 -9.25 12.17 2.77
CA ALA A 53 -8.04 11.73 3.48
C ALA A 53 -8.21 10.34 4.07
N ARG A 54 -9.40 10.01 4.58
CA ARG A 54 -9.67 8.67 5.14
C ARG A 54 -9.65 7.62 4.03
N LEU A 55 -10.36 7.86 2.94
CA LEU A 55 -10.40 6.97 1.78
C LEU A 55 -9.02 6.80 1.12
N LEU A 56 -8.26 7.89 0.99
CA LEU A 56 -6.93 7.84 0.38
C LEU A 56 -5.93 7.06 1.25
N ARG A 57 -6.06 7.15 2.57
CA ARG A 57 -5.26 6.34 3.50
C ARG A 57 -5.52 4.86 3.31
N ASP A 58 -6.78 4.46 3.17
CA ASP A 58 -7.14 3.06 2.99
C ASP A 58 -6.70 2.52 1.62
N GLU A 59 -6.72 3.36 0.58
CA GLU A 59 -6.26 2.99 -0.78
C GLU A 59 -4.74 2.85 -0.89
N ILE A 60 -3.98 3.74 -0.23
CA ILE A 60 -2.51 3.77 -0.28
C ILE A 60 -1.91 2.89 0.83
N ALA A 61 -2.75 2.29 1.67
CA ALA A 61 -2.31 1.52 2.82
C ALA A 61 -1.25 0.48 2.41
N LEU A 62 -0.08 0.51 3.05
CA LEU A 62 1.03 -0.37 2.67
C LEU A 62 1.05 -1.61 3.57
N TYR A 63 1.45 -2.75 3.00
CA TYR A 63 1.80 -3.93 3.78
C TYR A 63 3.14 -3.72 4.49
N PRO A 64 3.27 -4.06 5.79
CA PRO A 64 4.55 -4.00 6.50
C PRO A 64 5.58 -4.89 5.82
N THR A 65 6.83 -4.43 5.68
CA THR A 65 7.87 -5.23 5.02
C THR A 65 8.16 -6.55 5.75
N GLY A 66 8.15 -6.55 7.08
CA GLY A 66 8.32 -7.77 7.88
C GLY A 66 7.30 -8.85 7.51
N TYR A 67 6.07 -8.45 7.16
CA TYR A 67 5.04 -9.37 6.68
C TYR A 67 5.42 -9.98 5.32
N ILE A 68 5.93 -9.18 4.40
CA ILE A 68 6.40 -9.64 3.08
C ILE A 68 7.52 -10.69 3.24
N TYR A 69 8.46 -10.46 4.16
CA TYR A 69 9.51 -11.45 4.47
C TYR A 69 8.94 -12.74 5.05
N VAL A 70 8.04 -12.66 6.03
CA VAL A 70 7.42 -13.85 6.65
C VAL A 70 6.70 -14.70 5.60
N TRP A 71 5.93 -14.09 4.68
CA TRP A 71 5.26 -14.84 3.62
C TRP A 71 6.21 -15.37 2.55
N GLY A 72 7.26 -14.62 2.23
CA GLY A 72 8.32 -15.08 1.32
C GLY A 72 9.02 -16.33 1.83
N ILE A 73 9.26 -16.39 3.15
CA ILE A 73 9.94 -17.49 3.83
C ILE A 73 9.00 -18.68 4.06
N LEU A 74 7.79 -18.44 4.58
CA LEU A 74 6.85 -19.51 4.97
C LEU A 74 6.14 -20.16 3.78
N ILE A 75 5.83 -19.38 2.74
CA ILE A 75 5.18 -19.92 1.56
C ILE A 75 6.18 -20.00 0.41
N ASN A 76 6.54 -18.84 -0.14
CA ASN A 76 7.27 -18.76 -1.40
C ASN A 76 7.60 -17.31 -1.73
N VAL A 77 8.69 -17.11 -2.45
CA VAL A 77 9.05 -15.81 -3.03
C VAL A 77 7.97 -15.23 -3.97
N THR A 78 7.11 -16.07 -4.56
CA THR A 78 5.94 -15.62 -5.32
C THR A 78 5.06 -14.66 -4.53
N PHE A 79 4.72 -15.02 -3.29
CA PHE A 79 3.86 -14.19 -2.45
C PHE A 79 4.56 -12.90 -2.02
N ALA A 80 5.86 -12.99 -1.69
CA ALA A 80 6.66 -11.80 -1.41
C ALA A 80 6.67 -10.83 -2.60
N GLY A 81 6.86 -11.35 -3.82
CA GLY A 81 6.82 -10.57 -5.05
C GLY A 81 5.46 -9.90 -5.28
N ILE A 82 4.35 -10.62 -5.07
CA ILE A 82 2.99 -10.07 -5.21
C ILE A 82 2.75 -8.93 -4.22
N PHE A 83 3.04 -9.14 -2.93
CA PHE A 83 2.81 -8.09 -1.91
C PHE A 83 3.71 -6.88 -2.12
N ALA A 84 4.97 -7.10 -2.50
CA ALA A 84 5.89 -6.02 -2.85
C ALA A 84 5.38 -5.25 -4.09
N ALA A 85 4.92 -5.94 -5.14
CA ALA A 85 4.35 -5.32 -6.33
C ALA A 85 3.13 -4.46 -6.01
N ILE A 86 2.22 -4.93 -5.14
CA ILE A 86 1.06 -4.15 -4.69
C ILE A 86 1.52 -2.89 -3.95
N ASN A 87 2.49 -3.00 -3.05
CA ASN A 87 3.03 -1.84 -2.35
C ASN A 87 3.69 -0.84 -3.32
N TRP A 88 4.51 -1.30 -4.26
CA TRP A 88 5.14 -0.43 -5.26
C TRP A 88 4.12 0.24 -6.19
N LYS A 89 3.05 -0.48 -6.55
CA LYS A 89 1.92 0.07 -7.30
C LYS A 89 1.23 1.19 -6.51
N ARG A 90 0.98 0.99 -5.21
CA ARG A 90 0.38 1.99 -4.31
C ARG A 90 1.28 3.22 -4.13
N LEU A 91 2.59 3.02 -4.11
CA LEU A 91 3.61 4.09 -4.10
C LEU A 91 3.79 4.79 -5.46
N GLY A 92 3.20 4.28 -6.54
CA GLY A 92 3.31 4.85 -7.89
C GLY A 92 4.63 4.53 -8.62
N ASN A 93 5.51 3.71 -8.05
CA ASN A 93 6.79 3.35 -8.68
C ASN A 93 6.62 2.14 -9.60
N ARG A 94 6.31 2.39 -10.88
CA ARG A 94 6.04 1.33 -11.88
C ARG A 94 7.23 0.44 -12.16
N THR A 95 8.46 0.97 -12.17
CA THR A 95 9.67 0.19 -12.44
C THR A 95 9.89 -0.85 -11.37
N ARG A 96 9.82 -0.46 -10.10
CA ARG A 96 9.98 -1.40 -8.97
C ARG A 96 8.81 -2.38 -8.84
N MET A 97 7.61 -1.95 -9.20
CA MET A 97 6.45 -2.84 -9.31
C MET A 97 6.73 -3.97 -10.31
N TRP A 98 7.23 -3.67 -11.51
CA TRP A 98 7.56 -4.68 -12.51
C TRP A 98 8.68 -5.62 -12.06
N ASN A 99 9.72 -5.10 -11.38
CA ASN A 99 10.77 -5.95 -10.81
C ASN A 99 10.19 -6.96 -9.80
N ALA A 100 9.30 -6.51 -8.92
CA ALA A 100 8.63 -7.39 -7.96
C ALA A 100 7.71 -8.43 -8.65
N VAL A 101 7.06 -8.07 -9.76
CA VAL A 101 6.27 -9.01 -10.58
C VAL A 101 7.18 -10.07 -11.23
N ILE A 102 8.32 -9.66 -11.78
CA ILE A 102 9.30 -10.60 -12.36
C ILE A 102 9.77 -11.59 -11.30
N VAL A 103 10.12 -11.12 -10.10
CA VAL A 103 10.47 -11.98 -8.97
C VAL A 103 9.33 -12.96 -8.64
N ALA A 104 8.07 -12.50 -8.66
CA ALA A 104 6.93 -13.37 -8.38
C ALA A 104 6.80 -14.51 -9.40
N VAL A 105 6.97 -14.20 -10.69
CA VAL A 105 6.97 -15.16 -11.80
C VAL A 105 8.12 -16.15 -11.68
N CYS A 106 9.34 -15.67 -11.39
CA CYS A 106 10.49 -16.52 -11.13
C CYS A 106 10.23 -17.49 -9.97
N GLY A 107 9.53 -17.06 -8.92
CA GLY A 107 9.10 -17.93 -7.82
C GLY A 107 8.18 -19.07 -8.25
N VAL A 108 7.24 -18.82 -9.17
CA VAL A 108 6.35 -19.87 -9.69
C VAL A 108 7.15 -20.89 -10.48
N VAL A 109 8.02 -20.42 -11.38
CA VAL A 109 8.91 -21.30 -12.18
C VAL A 109 9.80 -22.13 -11.25
N TRP A 110 10.38 -21.51 -10.23
CA TRP A 110 11.20 -22.20 -9.25
C TRP A 110 10.44 -23.30 -8.49
N THR A 111 9.19 -23.02 -8.09
CA THR A 111 8.33 -23.99 -7.42
C THR A 111 8.10 -25.23 -8.28
N LEU A 112 7.83 -25.04 -9.58
CA LEU A 112 7.64 -26.14 -10.52
C LEU A 112 8.91 -26.98 -10.69
N ILE A 113 10.08 -26.35 -10.74
CA ILE A 113 11.37 -27.05 -10.82
C ILE A 113 11.63 -27.84 -9.51
N ALA A 114 11.38 -27.22 -8.36
CA ALA A 114 11.63 -27.82 -7.05
C ALA A 114 10.78 -29.07 -6.78
N ILE A 115 9.53 -29.10 -7.27
CA ILE A 115 8.65 -30.28 -7.17
C ILE A 115 9.27 -31.52 -7.83
N ASN A 116 10.09 -31.32 -8.87
CA ASN A 116 10.69 -32.41 -9.63
C ASN A 116 12.09 -32.83 -9.14
N LEU A 117 12.63 -32.15 -8.12
CA LEU A 117 14.02 -32.33 -7.68
C LEU A 117 14.12 -32.45 -6.15
N PRO A 118 14.08 -33.68 -5.59
CA PRO A 118 13.91 -33.93 -4.16
C PRO A 118 15.08 -33.43 -3.27
N ASN A 119 16.26 -33.20 -3.84
CA ASN A 119 17.47 -32.83 -3.08
C ASN A 119 17.83 -31.34 -3.11
N ILE A 120 16.95 -30.46 -3.60
CA ILE A 120 17.28 -29.03 -3.85
C ILE A 120 16.62 -28.08 -2.82
N ALA A 121 15.99 -28.62 -1.77
CA ALA A 121 15.26 -27.83 -0.76
C ALA A 121 16.10 -26.68 -0.17
N CYS A 122 17.37 -26.93 0.19
CA CYS A 122 18.27 -25.90 0.73
C CYS A 122 18.58 -24.78 -0.28
N ALA A 123 18.85 -25.11 -1.54
CA ALA A 123 19.11 -24.10 -2.56
C ALA A 123 17.85 -23.27 -2.86
N GLY A 124 16.67 -23.89 -2.78
CA GLY A 124 15.39 -23.20 -2.92
C GLY A 124 15.12 -22.19 -1.81
N PHE A 125 15.50 -22.51 -0.58
CA PHE A 125 15.40 -21.56 0.53
C PHE A 125 16.27 -20.32 0.31
N ILE A 126 17.50 -20.49 -0.16
CA ILE A 126 18.43 -19.38 -0.45
C ILE A 126 17.87 -18.49 -1.58
N ILE A 127 17.37 -19.10 -2.66
CA ILE A 127 16.75 -18.38 -3.77
C ILE A 127 15.52 -17.60 -3.29
N ASN A 128 14.70 -18.20 -2.41
CA ASN A 128 13.54 -17.52 -1.83
C ASN A 128 13.93 -16.29 -1.01
N LEU A 129 14.98 -16.39 -0.18
CA LEU A 129 15.50 -15.25 0.58
C LEU A 129 16.02 -14.14 -0.32
N ILE A 130 16.81 -14.48 -1.33
CA ILE A 130 17.38 -13.51 -2.28
C ILE A 130 16.26 -12.81 -3.06
N GLY A 131 15.33 -13.55 -3.64
CA GLY A 131 14.24 -12.95 -4.40
C GLY A 131 13.32 -12.11 -3.51
N THR A 132 13.05 -12.54 -2.28
CA THR A 132 12.27 -11.75 -1.30
C THR A 132 12.98 -10.44 -0.98
N ARG A 133 14.30 -10.47 -0.77
CA ARG A 133 15.13 -9.28 -0.55
C ARG A 133 15.09 -8.33 -1.75
N ILE A 134 15.18 -8.85 -2.97
CA ILE A 134 15.11 -8.05 -4.21
C ILE A 134 13.73 -7.39 -4.35
N ALA A 135 12.66 -8.15 -4.15
CA ALA A 135 11.29 -7.62 -4.23
C ALA A 135 11.03 -6.53 -3.17
N ALA A 136 11.53 -6.72 -1.95
CA ALA A 136 11.36 -5.81 -0.82
C ALA A 136 12.46 -4.73 -0.71
N GLN A 137 13.36 -4.62 -1.69
CA GLN A 137 14.53 -3.73 -1.59
C GLN A 137 14.09 -2.27 -1.39
N THR A 138 14.62 -1.60 -0.36
CA THR A 138 14.28 -0.21 0.06
C THR A 138 12.80 0.03 0.42
N LEU A 139 11.99 -1.04 0.51
CA LEU A 139 10.59 -0.91 0.86
C LEU A 139 10.39 -0.52 2.34
N ASP A 140 11.33 -0.89 3.21
CA ASP A 140 11.37 -0.49 4.62
C ASP A 140 11.47 1.02 4.80
N GLU A 141 12.41 1.66 4.08
CA GLU A 141 12.63 3.11 4.12
C GLU A 141 11.40 3.86 3.61
N GLU A 142 10.84 3.38 2.50
CA GLU A 142 9.62 3.91 1.88
C GLU A 142 8.40 3.76 2.78
N TYR A 143 8.27 2.62 3.45
CA TYR A 143 7.19 2.35 4.39
C TYR A 143 7.27 3.26 5.62
N GLU A 144 8.44 3.42 6.22
CA GLU A 144 8.62 4.32 7.35
C GLU A 144 8.42 5.79 6.95
N ARG A 145 8.82 6.18 5.73
CA ARG A 145 8.51 7.50 5.18
C ARG A 145 7.00 7.69 5.02
N HIS A 146 6.31 6.73 4.41
CA HIS A 146 4.85 6.74 4.25
C HIS A 146 4.12 6.88 5.60
N LYS A 147 4.61 6.17 6.63
CA LYS A 147 4.05 6.22 7.98
C LYS A 147 4.28 7.59 8.64
N LYS A 148 5.46 8.20 8.49
CA LYS A 148 5.77 9.56 8.96
C LYS A 148 4.90 10.62 8.30
N GLU A 149 4.52 10.41 7.04
CA GLU A 149 3.59 11.28 6.30
C GLU A 149 2.10 11.07 6.66
N GLY A 150 1.80 10.25 7.67
CA GLY A 150 0.43 9.99 8.12
C GLY A 150 -0.33 8.97 7.26
N GLY A 151 0.41 8.14 6.52
CA GLY A 151 -0.11 6.97 5.80
C GLY A 151 -0.68 5.90 6.74
N ALA A 152 -1.53 5.03 6.20
CA ALA A 152 -2.15 3.94 6.95
C ALA A 152 -1.51 2.58 6.64
N ARG A 153 -1.74 1.63 7.56
CA ARG A 153 -1.33 0.23 7.38
C ARG A 153 -2.45 -0.53 6.70
N ALA A 154 -2.12 -1.35 5.71
CA ALA A 154 -3.11 -2.22 5.09
C ALA A 154 -3.61 -3.26 6.10
N SER A 155 -4.89 -3.58 6.05
CA SER A 155 -5.43 -4.71 6.81
C SER A 155 -4.75 -6.00 6.35
N LEU A 156 -4.22 -6.75 7.32
CA LEU A 156 -3.57 -8.04 7.08
C LEU A 156 -4.59 -9.17 6.92
N LEU A 157 -5.85 -8.97 7.32
CA LEU A 157 -6.87 -10.01 7.36
C LEU A 157 -7.11 -10.64 5.97
N TRP A 158 -7.31 -9.81 4.96
CA TRP A 158 -7.58 -10.27 3.59
C TRP A 158 -6.42 -11.06 2.98
N PRO A 159 -5.17 -10.56 3.00
CA PRO A 159 -4.00 -11.33 2.63
C PRO A 159 -3.91 -12.70 3.30
N VAL A 160 -4.14 -12.77 4.62
CA VAL A 160 -4.08 -14.01 5.41
C VAL A 160 -5.18 -14.98 4.98
N ILE A 161 -6.41 -14.50 4.78
CA ILE A 161 -7.53 -15.34 4.32
C ILE A 161 -7.23 -15.90 2.92
N ILE A 162 -6.75 -15.06 2.00
CA ILE A 162 -6.41 -15.48 0.63
C ILE A 162 -5.28 -16.50 0.63
N SER A 163 -4.22 -16.26 1.41
CA SER A 163 -3.07 -17.18 1.46
C SER A 163 -3.40 -18.50 2.14
N LEU A 164 -4.18 -18.51 3.21
CA LEU A 164 -4.70 -19.74 3.83
C LEU A 164 -5.58 -20.50 2.84
N GLY A 165 -6.49 -19.82 2.14
CA GLY A 165 -7.32 -20.44 1.10
C GLY A 165 -6.50 -21.04 -0.04
N ALA A 166 -5.50 -20.31 -0.55
CA ALA A 166 -4.60 -20.78 -1.59
C ALA A 166 -3.75 -21.98 -1.15
N MET A 167 -3.24 -21.96 0.08
CA MET A 167 -2.53 -23.10 0.66
C MET A 167 -3.43 -24.33 0.78
N MET A 168 -4.66 -24.14 1.25
CA MET A 168 -5.61 -25.24 1.36
C MET A 168 -5.93 -25.85 -0.01
N LEU A 169 -6.13 -25.02 -1.04
CA LEU A 169 -6.34 -25.48 -2.42
C LEU A 169 -5.13 -26.23 -2.97
N LEU A 170 -3.91 -25.76 -2.69
CA LEU A 170 -2.68 -26.44 -3.10
C LEU A 170 -2.56 -27.82 -2.46
N VAL A 171 -2.81 -27.92 -1.15
CA VAL A 171 -2.81 -29.20 -0.42
C VAL A 171 -3.83 -30.17 -1.02
N VAL A 172 -5.08 -29.71 -1.23
CA VAL A 172 -6.13 -30.52 -1.86
C VAL A 172 -5.71 -30.98 -3.26
N ALA A 173 -5.10 -30.10 -4.07
CA ALA A 173 -4.61 -30.45 -5.40
C ALA A 173 -3.51 -31.53 -5.35
N ILE A 174 -2.55 -31.41 -4.43
CA ILE A 174 -1.49 -32.40 -4.23
C ILE A 174 -2.09 -33.76 -3.86
N PHE A 175 -3.03 -33.80 -2.91
CA PHE A 175 -3.70 -35.05 -2.51
C PHE A 175 -4.53 -35.65 -3.65
N ALA A 176 -5.25 -34.83 -4.42
CA ALA A 176 -6.02 -35.29 -5.57
C ALA A 176 -5.11 -35.89 -6.66
N ILE A 177 -3.97 -35.24 -6.97
CA ILE A 177 -2.98 -35.77 -7.91
C ILE A 177 -2.42 -37.09 -7.39
N ALA A 178 -2.01 -37.15 -6.12
CA ALA A 178 -1.47 -38.37 -5.52
C ALA A 178 -2.48 -39.54 -5.57
N ALA A 179 -3.76 -39.28 -5.31
CA ALA A 179 -4.82 -40.29 -5.39
C ALA A 179 -5.13 -40.75 -6.82
N LEU A 180 -4.96 -39.87 -7.81
CA LEU A 180 -5.22 -40.17 -9.22
C LEU A 180 -4.04 -40.80 -9.97
N THR A 181 -2.85 -40.85 -9.35
CA THR A 181 -1.65 -41.44 -9.97
C THR A 181 -1.53 -42.91 -9.54
N PRO A 182 -1.87 -43.89 -10.41
CA PRO A 182 -1.75 -45.30 -10.06
C PRO A 182 -0.27 -45.69 -10.06
N GLY A 183 0.28 -46.06 -8.90
CA GLY A 183 1.68 -46.51 -8.77
C GLY A 183 2.49 -45.94 -7.61
N GLY A 184 1.94 -45.05 -6.77
CA GLY A 184 2.50 -44.71 -5.46
C GLY A 184 3.77 -43.84 -5.48
N LEU A 185 3.64 -42.57 -5.11
CA LEU A 185 4.75 -41.67 -4.75
C LEU A 185 5.24 -41.87 -3.30
N LEU A 186 4.71 -42.87 -2.59
CA LEU A 186 5.18 -43.24 -1.26
C LEU A 186 6.36 -44.21 -1.46
N PRO A 187 7.58 -43.85 -1.01
CA PRO A 187 8.68 -44.80 -1.02
C PRO A 187 8.26 -46.02 -0.20
N GLU A 188 8.42 -47.22 -0.76
CA GLU A 188 8.45 -48.44 0.03
C GLU A 188 9.57 -48.27 1.06
N ILE A 189 9.19 -48.12 2.33
CA ILE A 189 10.12 -48.15 3.45
C ILE A 189 10.30 -49.64 3.75
N ASP A 190 11.35 -50.23 3.17
CA ASP A 190 11.89 -51.53 3.59
C ASP A 190 12.64 -51.42 4.93
#